data_AF-A0A8T0XV77-F1
#
_entry.id   AF-A0A8T0XV77-F1
#
_cell.length_a   1.000
_cell.length_b   1.000
_cell.length_c   1.000
_cell.angle_alpha   90.00
_cell.angle_beta   90.00
_cell.angle_gamma   90.00
#
_symmetry.space_group_name_H-M   'P 1'
#
loop_
_entity.id
_entity.type
_entity.pdbx_description
1 polymer ?
#
loop_
_entity_poly.entity_id
_entity_poly.type
_entity_poly.pdbx_seq_one_letter_code
_entity_poly.pdbx_strand_id
1 'polypeptide(L)'
;MHRALQIAHAWQMLQSKDPAIQAVARAQVCQVARKRNRLQEDHWHGRDDELVRSFLNSELAASPHADALRRNGDIGSLWSDVQRWLRIYHLQLEKCDEAEAHGPLSFRVPHHNKWLTHKTVLRHVKLHLKIRHQTRWKGMVDQGKTVRTHGGVGAKFMTTGAGLSDDDYRFGVKARLNQVDTNSVLKRKRLRAHGTCRDPACSSAETLAHVLNHCESNMDAIRQRHDDALEQIGSKIRDALDRAKSTTELRLNQTVPEYTGTALRPDIVLRNEAAKTMVIADLA
;
A
#
# COMPACT_ATOMS: atom_id res chain seq x y z
N MET A 1 -8.64 3.84 -9.14
CA MET A 1 -9.78 2.93 -9.40
C MET A 1 -10.16 2.90 -10.88
N HIS A 2 -10.31 4.07 -11.54
CA HIS A 2 -10.64 4.19 -12.97
C HIS A 2 -9.87 3.24 -13.91
N ARG A 3 -8.55 3.15 -13.77
CA ARG A 3 -7.67 2.29 -14.60
C ARG A 3 -8.05 0.80 -14.56
N ALA A 4 -8.46 0.31 -13.40
CA ALA A 4 -8.90 -1.09 -13.24
C ALA A 4 -10.22 -1.35 -13.97
N LEU A 5 -11.14 -0.37 -13.97
CA LEU A 5 -12.38 -0.47 -14.74
C LEU A 5 -12.08 -0.48 -16.24
N GLN A 6 -11.21 0.41 -16.73
CA GLN A 6 -10.85 0.45 -18.15
C GLN A 6 -10.26 -0.89 -18.62
N ILE A 7 -9.29 -1.47 -17.89
CA ILE A 7 -8.72 -2.78 -18.23
C ILE A 7 -9.78 -3.87 -18.22
N ALA A 8 -10.55 -3.97 -17.14
CA ALA A 8 -11.55 -5.03 -16.99
C ALA A 8 -12.65 -4.94 -18.05
N HIS A 9 -13.17 -3.74 -18.29
CA HIS A 9 -14.22 -3.51 -19.28
C HIS A 9 -13.73 -3.78 -20.70
N ALA A 10 -12.53 -3.32 -21.06
CA ALA A 10 -11.93 -3.60 -22.36
C ALA A 10 -11.75 -5.10 -22.61
N TRP A 11 -11.27 -5.83 -21.60
CA TRP A 11 -11.16 -7.29 -21.68
C TRP A 11 -12.52 -7.98 -21.81
N GLN A 12 -13.53 -7.52 -21.04
CA GLN A 12 -14.90 -8.04 -21.15
C GLN A 12 -15.51 -7.82 -22.54
N MET A 13 -15.24 -6.69 -23.19
CA MET A 13 -15.71 -6.46 -24.57
C MET A 13 -15.05 -7.43 -25.56
N LEU A 14 -13.73 -7.66 -25.44
CA LEU A 14 -13.00 -8.60 -26.28
C LEU A 14 -13.48 -10.06 -26.10
N GLN A 15 -14.00 -10.37 -24.92
CA GLN A 15 -14.48 -11.71 -24.55
C GLN A 15 -16.01 -11.77 -24.40
N SER A 16 -16.74 -10.81 -24.97
CA SER A 16 -18.20 -10.73 -24.80
C SER A 16 -18.89 -11.99 -25.33
N LYS A 17 -20.02 -12.41 -24.73
CA LYS A 17 -20.80 -13.51 -25.31
C LYS A 17 -21.47 -13.13 -26.63
N ASP A 18 -21.63 -11.82 -26.87
CA ASP A 18 -22.19 -11.28 -28.09
C ASP A 18 -21.10 -11.15 -29.18
N PRO A 19 -21.21 -11.91 -30.30
CA PRO A 19 -20.25 -11.86 -31.39
C PRO A 19 -20.12 -10.48 -32.03
N ALA A 20 -21.19 -9.68 -32.06
CA ALA A 20 -21.15 -8.33 -32.63
C ALA A 20 -20.29 -7.41 -31.77
N ILE A 21 -20.42 -7.48 -30.44
CA ILE A 21 -19.58 -6.72 -29.51
C ILE A 21 -18.12 -7.14 -29.65
N GLN A 22 -17.84 -8.44 -29.74
CA GLN A 22 -16.47 -8.92 -29.96
C GLN A 22 -15.89 -8.40 -31.27
N ALA A 23 -16.63 -8.50 -32.37
CA ALA A 23 -16.18 -8.06 -33.69
C ALA A 23 -15.88 -6.56 -33.70
N VAL A 24 -16.76 -5.74 -33.12
CA VAL A 24 -16.57 -4.29 -33.01
C VAL A 24 -15.35 -3.98 -32.14
N ALA A 25 -15.19 -4.62 -31.00
CA ALA A 25 -14.06 -4.41 -30.11
C ALA A 25 -12.72 -4.74 -30.80
N ARG A 26 -12.63 -5.90 -31.46
CA ARG A 26 -11.44 -6.32 -32.22
C ARG A 26 -11.14 -5.36 -33.36
N ALA A 27 -12.14 -5.00 -34.16
CA ALA A 27 -11.99 -4.06 -35.26
C ALA A 27 -11.48 -2.68 -34.80
N GLN A 28 -12.00 -2.16 -33.67
CA GLN A 28 -11.53 -0.90 -33.09
C GLN A 28 -10.08 -0.98 -32.62
N VAL A 29 -9.67 -2.08 -31.98
CA VAL A 29 -8.26 -2.28 -31.59
C VAL A 29 -7.36 -2.32 -32.83
N CYS A 30 -7.73 -3.09 -33.86
CA CYS A 30 -6.99 -3.17 -35.12
C CYS A 30 -6.89 -1.80 -35.80
N GLN A 31 -7.96 -1.00 -35.81
CA GLN A 31 -7.95 0.36 -36.35
C GLN A 31 -6.96 1.26 -35.59
N VAL A 32 -6.94 1.18 -34.25
CA VAL A 32 -5.98 1.93 -33.42
C VAL A 32 -4.55 1.44 -33.67
N ALA A 33 -4.34 0.13 -33.83
CA ALA A 33 -3.04 -0.45 -34.13
C ALA A 33 -2.50 0.03 -35.49
N ARG A 34 -3.33 0.00 -36.54
CA ARG A 34 -3.03 0.51 -37.90
C ARG A 34 -2.78 2.01 -37.93
N LYS A 35 -3.50 2.80 -37.11
CA LYS A 35 -3.24 4.24 -36.98
C LYS A 35 -1.91 4.55 -36.30
N ARG A 36 -1.42 3.65 -35.44
CA ARG A 36 -0.18 3.85 -34.67
C ARG A 36 1.07 3.23 -35.28
N ASN A 37 0.91 2.22 -36.12
CA ASN A 37 2.00 1.46 -36.69
C ASN A 37 1.74 1.24 -38.17
N ARG A 38 2.79 1.28 -38.98
CA ARG A 38 2.76 0.78 -40.35
C ARG A 38 2.86 -0.75 -40.27
N LEU A 39 1.76 -1.43 -40.57
CA LEU A 39 1.67 -2.89 -40.52
C LEU A 39 1.89 -3.46 -41.93
N GLN A 40 2.58 -4.60 -42.03
CA GLN A 40 2.66 -5.36 -43.27
C GLN A 40 1.36 -6.16 -43.46
N GLU A 41 0.49 -5.73 -44.37
CA GLU A 41 -0.85 -6.31 -44.55
C GLU A 41 -0.80 -7.82 -44.88
N ASP A 42 0.17 -8.28 -45.68
CA ASP A 42 0.33 -9.71 -46.00
C ASP A 42 0.55 -10.60 -44.77
N HIS A 43 1.24 -10.08 -43.75
CA HIS A 43 1.51 -10.82 -42.52
C HIS A 43 0.31 -10.82 -41.57
N TRP A 44 -0.41 -9.71 -41.47
CA TRP A 44 -1.48 -9.52 -40.48
C TRP A 44 -2.86 -9.90 -41.01
N HIS A 45 -3.01 -10.15 -42.31
CA HIS A 45 -4.26 -10.59 -42.91
C HIS A 45 -4.76 -11.90 -42.26
N GLY A 46 -5.99 -11.88 -41.72
CA GLY A 46 -6.58 -13.02 -41.03
C GLY A 46 -6.00 -13.33 -39.63
N ARG A 47 -5.08 -12.51 -39.12
CA ARG A 47 -4.42 -12.68 -37.81
C ARG A 47 -4.79 -11.57 -36.82
N ASP A 48 -6.05 -11.13 -36.87
CA ASP A 48 -6.57 -10.04 -36.05
C ASP A 48 -6.36 -10.29 -34.54
N ASP A 49 -6.53 -11.52 -34.07
CA ASP A 49 -6.39 -11.86 -32.65
C ASP A 49 -4.96 -11.70 -32.15
N GLU A 50 -4.00 -12.04 -33.01
CA GLU A 50 -2.59 -11.90 -32.73
C GLU A 50 -2.15 -10.43 -32.83
N LEU A 51 -2.72 -9.67 -33.76
CA LEU A 51 -2.53 -8.23 -33.87
C LEU A 51 -3.06 -7.52 -32.61
N VAL A 52 -4.27 -7.85 -32.17
CA VAL A 52 -4.91 -7.32 -30.95
C VAL A 52 -4.04 -7.61 -29.73
N ARG A 53 -3.61 -8.87 -29.55
CA ARG A 53 -2.75 -9.26 -28.43
C ARG A 53 -1.41 -8.52 -28.46
N SER A 54 -0.74 -8.52 -29.62
CA SER A 54 0.56 -7.87 -29.79
C SER A 54 0.49 -6.36 -29.55
N PHE A 55 -0.60 -5.72 -29.99
CA PHE A 55 -0.84 -4.31 -29.72
C PHE A 55 -1.02 -4.06 -28.22
N LEU A 56 -1.97 -4.74 -27.58
CA LEU A 56 -2.32 -4.50 -26.18
C LEU A 56 -1.17 -4.85 -25.21
N ASN A 57 -0.36 -5.85 -25.53
CA ASN A 57 0.84 -6.21 -24.77
C ASN A 57 2.04 -5.28 -25.03
N SER A 58 1.92 -4.30 -25.93
CA SER A 58 3.03 -3.42 -26.38
C SER A 58 4.19 -4.18 -27.04
N GLU A 59 3.89 -5.29 -27.70
CA GLU A 59 4.87 -6.18 -28.36
C GLU A 59 5.02 -5.90 -29.86
N LEU A 60 4.11 -5.13 -30.47
CA LEU A 60 4.18 -4.79 -31.91
C LEU A 60 5.48 -4.08 -32.31
N ALA A 61 6.05 -3.24 -31.45
CA ALA A 61 7.30 -2.53 -31.76
C ALA A 61 8.51 -3.47 -31.88
N ALA A 62 8.41 -4.70 -31.36
CA ALA A 62 9.44 -5.72 -31.51
C ALA A 62 9.18 -6.65 -32.71
N SER A 63 8.03 -6.53 -33.38
CA SER A 63 7.70 -7.35 -34.55
C SER A 63 8.39 -6.78 -35.79
N PRO A 64 9.06 -7.61 -36.61
CA PRO A 64 9.64 -7.18 -37.89
C PRO A 64 8.57 -6.80 -38.93
N HIS A 65 7.29 -7.08 -38.62
CA HIS A 65 6.15 -6.83 -39.50
C HIS A 65 5.35 -5.57 -39.09
N ALA A 66 5.90 -4.74 -38.21
CA ALA A 66 5.27 -3.50 -37.75
C ALA A 66 6.31 -2.41 -37.43
N ASP A 67 6.21 -1.27 -38.13
CA ASP A 67 7.03 -0.09 -37.84
C ASP A 67 6.22 0.95 -37.07
N ALA A 68 6.75 1.45 -35.96
CA ALA A 68 6.08 2.49 -35.18
C ALA A 68 6.04 3.82 -35.97
N LEU A 69 4.85 4.40 -36.14
CA LEU A 69 4.71 5.69 -36.80
C LEU A 69 5.13 6.83 -35.85
N ARG A 70 5.71 7.89 -36.44
CA ARG A 70 6.06 9.12 -35.70
C ARG A 70 4.78 9.76 -35.15
N ARG A 71 4.81 10.13 -33.86
CA ARG A 71 3.63 10.65 -33.15
C ARG A 71 3.23 12.04 -33.68
N ASN A 72 2.17 12.11 -34.47
CA ASN A 72 1.50 13.37 -34.78
C ASN A 72 0.16 13.42 -34.03
N GLY A 73 0.18 13.98 -32.83
CA GLY A 73 -1.01 14.14 -31.98
C GLY A 73 -1.39 12.91 -31.16
N ASP A 74 -2.08 13.15 -30.04
CA ASP A 74 -2.62 12.08 -29.19
C ASP A 74 -3.91 11.54 -29.80
N ILE A 75 -3.87 10.35 -30.40
CA ILE A 75 -5.08 9.60 -30.72
C ILE A 75 -5.61 9.04 -29.39
N GLY A 76 -6.34 9.86 -28.65
CA GLY A 76 -7.02 9.46 -27.42
C GLY A 76 -8.03 8.35 -27.72
N SER A 77 -7.78 7.15 -27.20
CA SER A 77 -8.75 6.05 -27.30
C SER A 77 -8.62 5.14 -26.09
N LEU A 78 -9.74 4.48 -25.73
CA LEU A 78 -9.78 3.48 -24.66
C LEU A 78 -8.68 2.42 -24.83
N TRP A 79 -8.45 1.96 -26.05
CA TRP A 79 -7.46 0.92 -26.36
C TRP A 79 -6.01 1.39 -26.14
N SER A 80 -5.73 2.67 -26.41
CA SER A 80 -4.45 3.31 -26.10
C SER A 80 -4.19 3.35 -24.59
N ASP A 81 -5.21 3.72 -23.83
CA ASP A 81 -5.17 3.77 -22.38
C ASP A 81 -4.97 2.38 -21.79
N VAL A 82 -5.73 1.39 -22.27
CA VAL A 82 -5.63 0.01 -21.82
C VAL A 82 -4.25 -0.56 -22.09
N GLN A 83 -3.71 -0.40 -23.31
CA GLN A 83 -2.32 -0.76 -23.64
C GLN A 83 -1.33 -0.12 -22.65
N ARG A 84 -1.47 1.19 -22.40
CA ARG A 84 -0.63 1.93 -21.45
C ARG A 84 -0.74 1.36 -20.04
N TRP A 85 -1.95 1.04 -19.57
CA TRP A 85 -2.18 0.52 -18.23
C TRP A 85 -1.66 -0.90 -18.07
N LEU A 86 -1.91 -1.78 -19.04
CA LEU A 86 -1.36 -3.14 -19.06
C LEU A 86 0.16 -3.11 -18.91
N ARG A 87 0.84 -2.25 -19.68
CA ARG A 87 2.29 -2.04 -19.58
C ARG A 87 2.73 -1.50 -18.21
N ILE A 88 2.09 -0.46 -17.68
CA ILE A 88 2.45 0.15 -16.38
C ILE A 88 2.30 -0.84 -15.22
N TYR A 89 1.29 -1.71 -15.30
CA TYR A 89 0.93 -2.67 -14.26
C TYR A 89 1.51 -4.07 -14.48
N HIS A 90 2.32 -4.27 -15.54
CA HIS A 90 2.88 -5.57 -15.95
C HIS A 90 1.81 -6.66 -16.02
N LEU A 91 0.79 -6.37 -16.81
CA LEU A 91 -0.31 -7.28 -17.11
C LEU A 91 -0.25 -7.58 -18.61
N GLN A 92 -0.43 -8.84 -18.99
CA GLN A 92 -0.38 -9.28 -20.37
C GLN A 92 -1.59 -10.17 -20.67
N LEU A 93 -2.06 -10.10 -21.91
CA LEU A 93 -3.00 -11.05 -22.49
C LEU A 93 -2.21 -12.24 -23.03
N GLU A 94 -2.69 -13.45 -22.72
CA GLU A 94 -2.05 -14.70 -23.06
C GLU A 94 -2.97 -15.55 -23.93
N LYS A 95 -2.39 -16.33 -24.83
CA LYS A 95 -3.12 -17.37 -25.54
C LYS A 95 -3.25 -18.56 -24.58
N CYS A 96 -4.46 -19.06 -24.40
CA CYS A 96 -4.68 -20.29 -23.65
C CYS A 96 -5.20 -21.36 -24.59
N ASP A 97 -4.47 -22.47 -24.66
CA ASP A 97 -4.75 -23.61 -25.55
C ASP A 97 -5.51 -24.74 -24.81
N GLU A 98 -5.93 -24.52 -23.55
CA GLU A 98 -6.74 -25.48 -22.79
C GLU A 98 -8.18 -25.54 -23.34
N ALA A 99 -8.77 -26.74 -23.39
CA ALA A 99 -10.11 -26.97 -23.97
C ALA A 99 -11.25 -26.21 -23.26
N GLU A 100 -11.03 -25.73 -22.02
CA GLU A 100 -11.98 -24.91 -21.24
C GLU A 100 -11.67 -23.39 -21.31
N ALA A 101 -10.69 -22.99 -22.12
CA ALA A 101 -10.15 -21.64 -22.06
C ALA A 101 -11.01 -20.57 -22.74
N HIS A 102 -10.92 -19.36 -22.19
CA HIS A 102 -11.56 -18.13 -22.65
C HIS A 102 -10.98 -17.59 -23.97
N GLY A 103 -10.64 -18.44 -24.93
CA GLY A 103 -10.15 -18.03 -26.25
C GLY A 103 -8.74 -17.39 -26.24
N PRO A 104 -8.32 -16.79 -27.38
CA PRO A 104 -6.94 -16.38 -27.65
C PRO A 104 -6.47 -15.13 -26.88
N LEU A 105 -7.37 -14.48 -26.13
CA LEU A 105 -7.10 -13.28 -25.33
C LEU A 105 -7.40 -13.55 -23.85
N SER A 106 -6.91 -14.69 -23.36
CA SER A 106 -7.06 -15.09 -21.96
C SER A 106 -6.23 -14.18 -21.04
N PHE A 107 -6.67 -14.02 -19.80
CA PHE A 107 -6.10 -13.02 -18.89
C PHE A 107 -5.98 -13.54 -17.47
N ARG A 108 -4.81 -13.34 -16.86
CA ARG A 108 -4.51 -13.65 -15.47
C ARG A 108 -3.73 -12.51 -14.83
N VAL A 109 -3.70 -12.48 -13.50
CA VAL A 109 -2.87 -11.52 -12.75
C VAL A 109 -1.76 -12.28 -12.00
N PRO A 110 -0.57 -11.69 -11.81
CA PRO A 110 0.58 -12.38 -11.19
C PRO A 110 0.34 -13.03 -9.82
N HIS A 111 -0.61 -12.53 -9.03
CA HIS A 111 -0.94 -13.08 -7.70
C HIS A 111 -2.06 -14.13 -7.72
N HIS A 112 -2.58 -14.48 -8.91
CA HIS A 112 -3.70 -15.41 -9.06
C HIS A 112 -3.45 -16.38 -10.22
N ASN A 113 -3.31 -17.67 -9.90
CA ASN A 113 -2.90 -18.70 -10.86
C ASN A 113 -4.00 -19.14 -11.83
N LYS A 114 -5.26 -18.73 -11.64
CA LYS A 114 -6.37 -19.09 -12.51
C LYS A 114 -6.67 -18.01 -13.53
N TRP A 115 -7.16 -18.43 -14.69
CA TRP A 115 -7.73 -17.54 -15.70
C TRP A 115 -8.90 -16.75 -15.13
N LEU A 116 -8.95 -15.46 -15.46
CA LEU A 116 -10.02 -14.59 -15.03
C LEU A 116 -11.25 -14.80 -15.89
N THR A 117 -12.41 -14.65 -15.25
CA THR A 117 -13.72 -14.70 -15.89
C THR A 117 -14.30 -13.29 -15.94
N HIS A 118 -15.38 -13.10 -16.71
CA HIS A 118 -16.17 -11.86 -16.69
C HIS A 118 -16.56 -11.39 -15.29
N LYS A 119 -16.83 -12.33 -14.37
CA LYS A 119 -17.23 -12.02 -12.99
C LYS A 119 -16.04 -11.65 -12.10
N THR A 120 -14.86 -12.21 -12.36
CA THR A 120 -13.71 -12.10 -11.47
C THR A 120 -12.69 -11.05 -11.91
N VAL A 121 -12.64 -10.72 -13.21
CA VAL A 121 -11.61 -9.84 -13.79
C VAL A 121 -11.46 -8.51 -13.06
N LEU A 122 -12.57 -7.78 -12.82
CA LEU A 122 -12.51 -6.47 -12.17
C LEU A 122 -11.95 -6.57 -10.74
N ARG A 123 -12.39 -7.58 -9.98
CA ARG A 123 -11.93 -7.80 -8.59
C ARG A 123 -10.42 -8.06 -8.56
N HIS A 124 -9.93 -8.95 -9.41
CA HIS A 124 -8.53 -9.37 -9.41
C HIS A 124 -7.60 -8.30 -9.99
N VAL A 125 -8.02 -7.56 -11.02
CA VAL A 125 -7.27 -6.39 -11.53
C VAL A 125 -7.20 -5.29 -10.47
N LYS A 126 -8.32 -4.97 -9.80
CA LYS A 126 -8.32 -4.01 -8.68
C LYS A 126 -7.35 -4.45 -7.58
N LEU A 127 -7.38 -5.72 -7.20
CA LEU A 127 -6.49 -6.27 -6.18
C LEU A 127 -5.02 -6.21 -6.62
N HIS A 128 -4.71 -6.55 -7.88
CA HIS A 128 -3.35 -6.45 -8.43
C HIS A 128 -2.79 -5.04 -8.35
N LEU A 129 -3.59 -4.06 -8.79
CA LEU A 129 -3.23 -2.65 -8.69
C LEU A 129 -2.98 -2.23 -7.23
N LYS A 130 -3.84 -2.65 -6.30
CA LYS A 130 -3.67 -2.39 -4.87
C LYS A 130 -2.36 -3.00 -4.33
N ILE A 131 -2.07 -4.27 -4.64
CA ILE A 131 -0.85 -4.95 -4.21
C ILE A 131 0.37 -4.20 -4.73
N ARG A 132 0.41 -3.83 -6.01
CA ARG A 132 1.55 -3.11 -6.57
C ARG A 132 1.74 -1.72 -5.96
N HIS A 133 0.66 -0.97 -5.75
CA HIS A 133 0.72 0.31 -5.04
C HIS A 133 1.21 0.13 -3.60
N GLN A 134 0.75 -0.91 -2.92
CA GLN A 134 1.20 -1.25 -1.57
C GLN A 134 2.68 -1.63 -1.54
N THR A 135 3.17 -2.46 -2.47
CA THR A 135 4.59 -2.83 -2.58
C THR A 135 5.46 -1.62 -2.82
N ARG A 136 5.05 -0.75 -3.77
CA ARG A 136 5.76 0.51 -4.03
C ARG A 136 5.79 1.41 -2.80
N TRP A 137 4.67 1.49 -2.07
CA TRP A 137 4.59 2.27 -0.84
C TRP A 137 5.52 1.68 0.23
N LYS A 138 5.49 0.36 0.48
CA LYS A 138 6.38 -0.33 1.42
C LYS A 138 7.87 -0.08 1.14
N GLY A 139 8.25 0.04 -0.13
CA GLY A 139 9.64 0.33 -0.53
C GLY A 139 10.09 1.77 -0.32
N MET A 140 9.21 2.69 0.10
CA MET A 140 9.59 4.08 0.40
C MET A 140 10.25 4.15 1.78
N VAL A 141 11.48 4.70 1.86
CA VAL A 141 12.30 4.76 3.09
C VAL A 141 11.54 5.34 4.30
N ASP A 142 10.90 6.49 4.11
CA ASP A 142 10.15 7.15 5.16
C ASP A 142 8.69 6.66 5.18
N GLN A 143 8.03 6.68 4.01
CA GLN A 143 6.59 6.49 3.90
C GLN A 143 6.17 5.01 4.02
N GLY A 144 7.04 4.05 3.71
CA GLY A 144 6.70 2.63 3.67
C GLY A 144 6.45 1.98 5.03
N LYS A 145 7.04 2.55 6.09
CA LYS A 145 6.82 2.15 7.49
C LYS A 145 5.35 2.28 7.90
N THR A 146 4.60 3.15 7.22
CA THR A 146 3.23 3.54 7.56
C THR A 146 2.19 2.62 6.96
N VAL A 147 2.55 1.80 5.97
CA VAL A 147 1.61 0.90 5.27
C VAL A 147 0.85 -0.02 6.23
N ARG A 148 1.51 -0.53 7.28
CA ARG A 148 0.88 -1.38 8.30
C ARG A 148 -0.22 -0.66 9.08
N THR A 149 -0.07 0.65 9.25
CA THR A 149 -0.94 1.48 10.09
C THR A 149 -2.16 2.06 9.35
N HIS A 150 -2.15 2.02 8.02
CA HIS A 150 -3.29 2.42 7.17
C HIS A 150 -4.29 1.28 6.87
N GLY A 151 -3.96 0.04 7.25
CA GLY A 151 -4.82 -1.14 7.04
C GLY A 151 -5.84 -1.41 8.15
N GLY A 152 -6.04 -0.49 9.11
CA GLY A 152 -6.84 -0.73 10.32
C GLY A 152 -7.57 0.52 10.84
N VAL A 153 -7.37 0.84 12.13
CA VAL A 153 -8.08 1.87 12.92
C VAL A 153 -8.19 3.24 12.24
N GLY A 154 -7.22 3.63 11.41
CA GLY A 154 -7.26 4.91 10.68
C GLY A 154 -8.41 5.06 9.67
N ALA A 155 -9.02 3.96 9.20
CA ALA A 155 -10.19 4.03 8.32
C ALA A 155 -11.51 4.22 9.08
N LYS A 156 -11.56 3.86 10.37
CA LYS A 156 -12.80 3.92 11.18
C LYS A 156 -13.35 5.34 11.26
N PHE A 157 -12.49 6.36 11.35
CA PHE A 157 -12.94 7.75 11.34
C PHE A 157 -13.75 8.07 10.07
N MET A 158 -13.22 7.73 8.90
CA MET A 158 -13.91 7.99 7.63
C MET A 158 -15.17 7.14 7.43
N THR A 159 -15.25 5.95 8.03
CA THR A 159 -16.38 5.03 7.82
C THR A 159 -17.48 5.13 8.86
N THR A 160 -17.17 5.48 10.11
CA THR A 160 -18.13 5.46 11.23
C THR A 160 -18.09 6.71 12.09
N GLY A 161 -17.28 7.73 11.75
CA GLY A 161 -17.10 8.94 12.57
C GLY A 161 -16.38 8.69 13.91
N ALA A 162 -15.99 7.45 14.19
CA ALA A 162 -15.30 7.04 15.41
C ALA A 162 -13.81 6.82 15.11
N GLY A 163 -12.92 7.35 15.94
CA GLY A 163 -11.47 7.24 15.75
C GLY A 163 -10.77 8.58 15.97
N LEU A 164 -9.63 8.77 15.28
CA LEU A 164 -8.86 10.02 15.32
C LEU A 164 -9.67 11.18 14.74
N SER A 165 -9.58 12.37 15.35
CA SER A 165 -10.14 13.59 14.76
C SER A 165 -9.50 13.89 13.39
N ASP A 166 -10.10 14.79 12.59
CA ASP A 166 -9.53 15.19 11.30
C ASP A 166 -8.11 15.80 11.45
N ASP A 167 -7.87 16.55 12.53
CA ASP A 167 -6.57 17.11 12.84
C ASP A 167 -5.57 16.05 13.29
N ASP A 168 -5.97 15.11 14.13
CA ASP A 168 -5.14 13.97 14.52
C ASP A 168 -4.82 13.08 13.32
N TYR A 169 -5.76 12.91 12.41
CA TYR A 169 -5.57 12.18 11.16
C TYR A 169 -4.58 12.90 10.26
N ARG A 170 -4.75 14.22 10.04
CA ARG A 170 -3.82 15.02 9.23
C ARG A 170 -2.42 15.05 9.82
N PHE A 171 -2.31 15.28 11.13
CA PHE A 171 -1.04 15.21 11.85
C PHE A 171 -0.44 13.81 11.71
N GLY A 172 -1.22 12.76 12.01
CA GLY A 172 -0.79 11.37 11.91
C GLY A 172 -0.30 11.00 10.51
N VAL A 173 -0.99 11.42 9.46
CA VAL A 173 -0.58 11.24 8.06
C VAL A 173 0.71 12.00 7.77
N LYS A 174 0.80 13.29 8.12
CA LYS A 174 2.02 14.09 7.91
C LYS A 174 3.19 13.50 8.69
N ALA A 175 2.99 13.12 9.94
CA ALA A 175 3.98 12.54 10.85
C ALA A 175 4.56 11.27 10.24
N ARG A 176 3.66 10.40 9.78
CA ARG A 176 3.97 9.14 9.12
C ARG A 176 4.72 9.32 7.80
N LEU A 177 4.34 10.30 6.99
CA LEU A 177 5.03 10.61 5.75
C LEU A 177 6.35 11.38 5.96
N ASN A 178 6.74 11.63 7.21
CA ASN A 178 7.86 12.50 7.58
C ASN A 178 7.73 13.89 6.94
N GLN A 179 6.51 14.44 6.93
CA GLN A 179 6.14 15.72 6.33
C GLN A 179 5.67 16.75 7.36
N VAL A 180 5.69 16.43 8.65
CA VAL A 180 5.48 17.43 9.70
C VAL A 180 6.60 18.46 9.59
N ASP A 181 6.23 19.74 9.65
CA ASP A 181 7.12 20.87 9.43
C ASP A 181 8.04 21.08 10.65
N THR A 182 8.86 20.07 10.93
CA THR A 182 10.05 20.14 11.78
C THR A 182 11.18 20.84 11.03
N ASN A 183 12.16 21.44 11.72
CA ASN A 183 13.26 22.13 11.07
C ASN A 183 14.08 21.20 10.15
N SER A 184 14.23 19.90 10.48
CA SER A 184 14.89 18.95 9.57
C SER A 184 14.13 18.77 8.25
N VAL A 185 12.80 18.67 8.30
CA VAL A 185 11.93 18.57 7.12
C VAL A 185 11.92 19.87 6.33
N LEU A 186 11.84 21.02 7.01
CA LEU A 186 11.88 22.34 6.37
C LEU A 186 13.23 22.58 5.67
N LYS A 187 14.34 22.14 6.26
CA LYS A 187 15.66 22.13 5.60
C LYS A 187 15.65 21.28 4.33
N ARG A 188 15.11 20.05 4.40
CA ARG A 188 14.99 19.16 3.23
C ARG A 188 14.11 19.75 2.13
N LYS A 189 13.05 20.49 2.48
CA LYS A 189 12.19 21.23 1.55
C LYS A 189 12.83 22.53 1.02
N ARG A 190 14.05 22.87 1.45
CA ARG A 190 14.76 24.13 1.14
C ARG A 190 14.00 25.39 1.58
N LEU A 191 13.15 25.26 2.60
CA LEU A 191 12.42 26.38 3.21
C LEU A 191 13.17 26.97 4.41
N ARG A 192 14.21 26.27 4.92
CA ARG A 192 15.13 26.73 5.96
C ARG A 192 16.56 26.29 5.64
N ALA A 193 17.54 27.04 6.15
CA ALA A 193 18.96 26.74 5.98
C ALA A 193 19.47 25.62 6.92
N HIS A 194 18.98 25.59 8.15
CA HIS A 194 19.40 24.65 9.20
C HIS A 194 18.24 23.78 9.68
N GLY A 195 18.60 22.62 10.24
CA GLY A 195 17.66 21.59 10.70
C GLY A 195 17.78 21.29 12.20
N THR A 196 18.46 22.16 12.95
CA THR A 196 18.62 22.06 14.41
C THR A 196 17.29 22.25 15.12
N CYS A 197 17.17 21.73 16.33
CA CYS A 197 16.02 21.92 17.21
C CYS A 197 15.68 23.41 17.37
N ARG A 198 14.37 23.73 17.42
CA ARG A 198 13.86 25.06 17.76
C ARG A 198 14.11 25.41 19.21
N ASP A 199 14.22 24.40 20.06
CA ASP A 199 14.61 24.59 21.45
C ASP A 199 16.08 25.07 21.50
N PRO A 200 16.36 26.28 22.02
CA PRO A 200 17.71 26.81 22.10
C PRO A 200 18.63 25.99 23.02
N ALA A 201 18.09 25.22 23.96
CA ALA A 201 18.87 24.33 24.82
C ALA A 201 19.23 23.01 24.14
N CYS A 202 18.69 22.72 22.95
CA CYS A 202 18.87 21.46 22.25
C CYS A 202 19.72 21.62 20.98
N SER A 203 20.83 20.89 20.89
CA SER A 203 21.74 20.88 19.73
C SER A 203 21.42 19.82 18.67
N SER A 204 20.46 18.94 18.94
CA SER A 204 20.10 17.85 18.02
C SER A 204 19.37 18.35 16.77
N ALA A 205 19.35 17.54 15.72
CA ALA A 205 18.48 17.80 14.56
C ALA A 205 17.01 17.66 14.96
N GLU A 206 16.18 18.63 14.57
CA GLU A 206 14.73 18.58 14.81
C GLU A 206 14.06 17.60 13.85
N THR A 207 14.22 16.31 14.13
CA THR A 207 13.42 15.26 13.51
C THR A 207 12.16 15.06 14.32
N LEU A 208 11.10 14.53 13.70
CA LEU A 208 9.88 14.23 14.44
C LEU A 208 10.12 13.24 15.58
N ALA A 209 10.97 12.21 15.36
CA ALA A 209 11.35 11.26 16.40
C ALA A 209 12.07 11.94 17.56
N HIS A 210 12.98 12.88 17.27
CA HIS A 210 13.62 13.68 18.31
C HIS A 210 12.60 14.48 19.12
N VAL A 211 11.76 15.29 18.45
CA VAL A 211 10.77 16.14 19.12
C VAL A 211 9.81 15.31 19.99
N LEU A 212 9.37 14.16 19.46
CA LEU A 212 8.44 13.31 20.17
C LEU A 212 9.08 12.49 21.27
N ASN A 213 10.32 11.99 21.15
CA ASN A 213 10.83 10.96 22.06
C ASN A 213 12.10 11.34 22.83
N HIS A 214 12.82 12.37 22.42
CA HIS A 214 14.19 12.63 22.91
C HIS A 214 14.50 14.10 23.20
N CYS A 215 13.58 15.01 22.92
CA CYS A 215 13.81 16.44 23.17
C CYS A 215 13.63 16.73 24.67
N GLU A 216 14.67 17.23 25.32
CA GLU A 216 14.68 17.50 26.76
C GLU A 216 13.51 18.42 27.18
N SER A 217 13.26 19.47 26.40
CA SER A 217 12.13 20.39 26.64
C SER A 217 10.75 19.73 26.59
N ASN A 218 10.64 18.53 26.02
CA ASN A 218 9.38 17.78 25.96
C ASN A 218 9.37 16.58 26.92
N MET A 219 10.37 16.42 27.79
CA MET A 219 10.52 15.21 28.62
C MET A 219 9.34 14.99 29.56
N ASP A 220 8.71 16.05 30.07
CA ASP A 220 7.51 15.93 30.89
C ASP A 220 6.35 15.31 30.09
N ALA A 221 6.14 15.77 28.86
CA ALA A 221 5.12 15.20 27.97
C ALA A 221 5.48 13.78 27.50
N ILE A 222 6.78 13.48 27.35
CA ILE A 222 7.26 12.13 27.00
C ILE A 222 6.96 11.15 28.13
N ARG A 223 7.33 11.51 29.37
CA ARG A 223 7.07 10.71 30.57
C ARG A 223 5.58 10.52 30.79
N GLN A 224 4.78 11.58 30.69
CA GLN A 224 3.32 11.46 30.84
C GLN A 224 2.72 10.47 29.85
N ARG A 225 3.13 10.49 28.57
CA ARG A 225 2.63 9.52 27.58
C ARG A 225 3.07 8.09 27.88
N HIS A 226 4.28 7.90 28.41
CA HIS A 226 4.77 6.60 28.87
C HIS A 226 3.93 6.10 30.04
N ASP A 227 3.72 6.93 31.06
CA ASP A 227 2.90 6.62 32.25
C ASP A 227 1.44 6.33 31.87
N ASP A 228 0.83 7.12 30.97
CA ASP A 228 -0.54 6.90 30.48
C ASP A 228 -0.68 5.56 29.75
N ALA A 229 0.30 5.20 28.91
CA ALA A 229 0.32 3.95 28.18
C ALA A 229 0.50 2.76 29.15
N LEU A 230 1.36 2.91 30.14
CA LEU A 230 1.57 1.96 31.21
C LEU A 230 0.27 1.70 31.98
N GLU A 231 -0.44 2.75 32.37
CA GLU A 231 -1.69 2.65 33.13
C GLU A 231 -2.80 1.97 32.31
N GLN A 232 -2.90 2.27 31.02
CA GLN A 232 -3.85 1.59 30.12
C GLN A 232 -3.57 0.10 29.95
N ILE A 233 -2.29 -0.28 29.80
CA ILE A 233 -1.88 -1.69 29.73
C ILE A 233 -2.18 -2.36 31.07
N GLY A 234 -1.79 -1.70 32.16
CA GLY A 234 -2.00 -2.14 33.53
C GLY A 234 -3.47 -2.42 33.83
N SER A 235 -4.36 -1.51 33.49
CA SER A 235 -5.81 -1.69 33.67
C SER A 235 -6.33 -2.94 32.97
N LYS A 236 -5.92 -3.18 31.71
CA LYS A 236 -6.35 -4.37 30.97
C LYS A 236 -5.82 -5.67 31.57
N ILE A 237 -4.60 -5.64 32.11
CA ILE A 237 -4.00 -6.77 32.81
C ILE A 237 -4.77 -7.04 34.10
N ARG A 238 -5.03 -6.01 34.92
CA ARG A 238 -5.84 -6.15 36.15
C ARG A 238 -7.20 -6.76 35.86
N ASP A 239 -7.93 -6.24 34.87
CA ASP A 239 -9.22 -6.79 34.49
C ASP A 239 -9.13 -8.26 34.05
N ALA A 240 -8.03 -8.67 33.40
CA ALA A 240 -7.81 -10.05 32.99
C ALA A 240 -7.49 -10.97 34.18
N LEU A 241 -6.69 -10.49 35.14
CA LEU A 241 -6.36 -11.21 36.36
C LEU A 241 -7.61 -11.42 37.23
N ASP A 242 -8.43 -10.37 37.38
CA ASP A 242 -9.69 -10.41 38.14
C ASP A 242 -10.68 -11.42 37.53
N ARG A 243 -10.86 -11.39 36.20
CA ARG A 243 -11.71 -12.36 35.49
C ARG A 243 -11.21 -13.80 35.67
N ALA A 244 -9.89 -14.00 35.72
CA ALA A 244 -9.29 -15.31 35.92
C ALA A 244 -9.23 -15.75 37.39
N LYS A 245 -9.64 -14.89 38.34
CA LYS A 245 -9.46 -15.09 39.79
C LYS A 245 -8.01 -15.47 40.13
N SER A 246 -7.06 -14.85 39.42
CA SER A 246 -5.64 -15.16 39.55
C SER A 246 -5.06 -14.50 40.80
N THR A 247 -4.18 -15.21 41.51
CA THR A 247 -3.37 -14.66 42.61
C THR A 247 -2.10 -13.95 42.12
N THR A 248 -1.98 -13.72 40.82
CA THR A 248 -0.82 -13.04 40.23
C THR A 248 -0.84 -11.56 40.62
N GLU A 249 0.26 -11.08 41.17
CA GLU A 249 0.47 -9.68 41.51
C GLU A 249 0.96 -8.90 40.29
N LEU A 250 0.34 -7.74 40.02
CA LEU A 250 0.80 -6.77 39.04
C LEU A 250 1.45 -5.58 39.75
N ARG A 251 2.68 -5.24 39.39
CA ARG A 251 3.35 -4.00 39.79
C ARG A 251 3.70 -3.17 38.55
N LEU A 252 3.45 -1.87 38.64
CA LEU A 252 3.69 -0.91 37.56
C LEU A 252 4.63 0.17 38.08
N ASN A 253 5.72 0.44 37.37
CA ASN A 253 6.68 1.48 37.75
C ASN A 253 7.07 1.41 39.25
N GLN A 254 7.32 0.20 39.76
CA GLN A 254 7.62 -0.06 41.16
C GLN A 254 8.86 -0.94 41.29
N THR A 255 9.63 -0.72 42.34
CA THR A 255 10.77 -1.56 42.69
C THR A 255 10.31 -2.96 43.10
N VAL A 256 11.02 -4.00 42.65
CA VAL A 256 10.73 -5.37 43.07
C VAL A 256 11.30 -5.57 44.49
N PRO A 257 10.49 -5.97 45.49
CA PRO A 257 10.89 -5.97 46.91
C PRO A 257 12.15 -6.76 47.26
N GLU A 258 12.49 -7.77 46.47
CA GLU A 258 13.61 -8.69 46.71
C GLU A 258 14.92 -8.26 46.02
N TYR A 259 14.88 -7.20 45.21
CA TYR A 259 16.05 -6.69 44.50
C TYR A 259 16.51 -5.38 45.14
N THR A 260 17.58 -5.45 45.94
CA THR A 260 18.18 -4.28 46.58
C THR A 260 19.14 -3.59 45.60
N GLY A 261 18.66 -2.54 44.94
CA GLY A 261 19.46 -1.62 44.15
C GLY A 261 18.57 -0.50 43.61
N THR A 262 19.08 0.74 43.60
CA THR A 262 18.38 1.91 43.03
C THR A 262 18.04 1.79 41.55
N ALA A 263 18.44 0.69 40.89
CA ALA A 263 18.49 0.54 39.44
C ALA A 263 17.42 -0.41 38.84
N LEU A 264 16.48 -0.95 39.61
CA LEU A 264 15.47 -1.88 39.07
C LEU A 264 14.05 -1.43 39.42
N ARG A 265 13.57 -0.45 38.65
CA ARG A 265 12.16 -0.04 38.56
C ARG A 265 11.65 -0.40 37.16
N PRO A 266 11.30 -1.68 36.89
CA PRO A 266 10.76 -2.07 35.60
C PRO A 266 9.39 -1.44 35.39
N ASP A 267 9.01 -1.28 34.12
CA ASP A 267 7.73 -0.68 33.78
C ASP A 267 6.57 -1.60 34.20
N ILE A 268 6.66 -2.90 33.88
CA ILE A 268 5.61 -3.89 34.19
C ILE A 268 6.23 -5.14 34.82
N VAL A 269 5.70 -5.56 35.96
CA VAL A 269 6.05 -6.82 36.61
C VAL A 269 4.78 -7.61 36.92
N LEU A 270 4.74 -8.86 36.47
CA LEU A 270 3.74 -9.85 36.83
C LEU A 270 4.39 -10.98 37.63
N ARG A 271 3.93 -11.21 38.84
CA ARG A 271 4.49 -12.21 39.75
C ARG A 271 3.40 -13.18 40.22
N ASN A 272 3.61 -14.47 39.98
CA ASN A 272 2.75 -15.53 40.53
C ASN A 272 3.58 -16.46 41.41
N GLU A 273 3.39 -16.35 42.73
CA GLU A 273 4.16 -17.12 43.70
C GLU A 273 3.79 -18.61 43.69
N ALA A 274 2.51 -18.94 43.49
CA ALA A 274 2.04 -20.33 43.46
C ALA A 274 2.61 -21.10 42.26
N ALA A 275 2.68 -20.45 41.10
CA ALA A 275 3.26 -21.01 39.88
C ALA A 275 4.79 -20.84 39.81
N LYS A 276 5.40 -20.09 40.73
CA LYS A 276 6.82 -19.70 40.71
C LYS A 276 7.23 -19.02 39.39
N THR A 277 6.37 -18.17 38.85
CA THR A 277 6.64 -17.45 37.60
C THR A 277 6.71 -15.94 37.82
N MET A 278 7.61 -15.29 37.10
CA MET A 278 7.75 -13.83 37.06
C MET A 278 7.98 -13.39 35.62
N VAL A 279 7.25 -12.37 35.18
CA VAL A 279 7.41 -11.71 33.89
C VAL A 279 7.74 -10.25 34.14
N ILE A 280 8.82 -9.78 33.52
CA ILE A 280 9.26 -8.39 33.57
C ILE A 280 9.25 -7.87 32.13
N ALA A 281 8.67 -6.69 31.91
CA ALA A 281 8.63 -6.05 30.61
C ALA A 281 8.84 -4.54 30.75
N ASP A 282 9.62 -3.98 29.82
CA ASP A 282 9.81 -2.55 29.66
C ASP A 282 9.02 -2.03 28.45
N LEU A 283 8.48 -0.83 28.59
CA LEU A 283 7.74 -0.09 27.58
C LEU A 283 8.69 0.88 26.88
N ALA A 284 8.97 0.58 25.60
CA ALA A 284 9.82 1.38 24.72
C ALA A 284 9.05 2.39 23.87
#